data_AF-A0A3P3T9V3-F1
#
_entry.id   AF-A0A3P3T9V3-F1
#
_cell.length_a   1.000
_cell.length_b   1.000
_cell.length_c   1.000
_cell.angle_alpha   90.00
_cell.angle_beta   90.00
_cell.angle_gamma   90.00
#
_symmetry.space_group_name_H-M   'P 1'
#
loop_
_entity.id
_entity.type
_entity.pdbx_description
1 polymer ?
#
loop_
_entity_poly.entity_id
_entity_poly.type
_entity_poly.pdbx_seq_one_letter_code
_entity_poly.pdbx_strand_id
1 'polypeptide(L)'
;MSSIKVEFPNGDYIFVSPQDQHLFEGKLIKRPDDSRNIIYSPVHKNNISIQRYILNPPKGFMGVQKIKDRYNFTRENLEIVDKRDAAKRQRQKYLERNPGRSKQPVYTTSDDKVIVHYSYGEDSFFIIDLEDQSKIEGFTFRKMGTPKRIEAIKEVDGVKTYRSLERLLLSTDKSSRVMQINKDLCDFTKSNLMIESKKRSQLQRGPNKTEGKSSQYKGVYQERKRKGIWRAKLVVDGIANHLGCFPTEIMAAQAYNKYAIELYGEGYVKLNEID
;
A
#
# COMPACT_ATOMS: atom_id res chain seq x y z
N MET A 1 -38.86 -13.02 -29.34
CA MET A 1 -39.45 -13.07 -27.99
C MET A 1 -39.94 -11.67 -27.63
N SER A 2 -41.07 -11.55 -26.95
CA SER A 2 -41.64 -10.26 -26.58
C SER A 2 -40.78 -9.60 -25.51
N SER A 3 -40.44 -8.33 -25.70
CA SER A 3 -39.83 -7.48 -24.67
C SER A 3 -40.80 -6.36 -24.31
N ILE A 4 -40.71 -5.86 -23.08
CA ILE A 4 -41.53 -4.75 -22.60
C ILE A 4 -40.64 -3.55 -22.36
N LYS A 5 -41.07 -2.39 -22.89
CA LYS A 5 -40.43 -1.10 -22.63
C LYS A 5 -40.85 -0.61 -21.24
N VAL A 6 -39.87 -0.35 -20.38
CA VAL A 6 -40.05 0.29 -19.07
C VAL A 6 -39.48 1.70 -19.16
N GLU A 7 -40.31 2.71 -18.92
CA GLU A 7 -39.92 4.11 -18.91
C GLU A 7 -39.70 4.60 -17.47
N PHE A 8 -38.66 5.40 -17.27
CA PHE A 8 -38.28 5.97 -15.98
C PHE A 8 -38.73 7.43 -15.87
N PRO A 9 -38.90 7.96 -14.64
CA PRO A 9 -39.35 9.35 -14.44
C PRO A 9 -38.47 10.43 -15.08
N ASN A 10 -37.21 10.12 -15.37
CA ASN A 10 -36.27 11.02 -16.03
C ASN A 10 -36.34 10.96 -17.57
N GLY A 11 -37.31 10.23 -18.15
CA GLY A 11 -37.48 10.06 -19.60
C GLY A 11 -36.58 8.99 -20.23
N ASP A 12 -35.74 8.32 -19.44
CA ASP A 12 -34.94 7.19 -19.90
C ASP A 12 -35.78 5.91 -19.96
N TYR A 13 -35.29 4.87 -20.63
CA TYR A 13 -36.02 3.61 -20.75
C TYR A 13 -35.10 2.39 -20.88
N ILE A 14 -35.66 1.21 -20.65
CA ILE A 14 -35.04 -0.08 -20.93
C ILE A 14 -36.08 -1.06 -21.50
N PHE A 15 -35.60 -2.13 -22.13
CA PHE A 15 -36.39 -3.30 -22.48
C PHE A 15 -36.09 -4.45 -21.53
N VAL A 16 -37.13 -5.06 -20.97
CA VAL A 16 -37.03 -6.22 -20.07
C VAL A 16 -37.93 -7.36 -20.56
N SER A 17 -37.72 -8.57 -20.03
CA SER A 17 -38.64 -9.67 -20.27
C SER A 17 -39.97 -9.42 -19.56
N PRO A 18 -41.13 -9.84 -20.13
CA PRO A 18 -42.45 -9.55 -19.56
C PRO A 18 -42.60 -9.91 -18.08
N GLN A 19 -42.06 -11.07 -17.68
CA GLN A 19 -42.06 -11.55 -16.31
C GLN A 19 -41.33 -10.64 -15.31
N ASP A 20 -40.41 -9.78 -15.77
CA ASP A 20 -39.59 -8.90 -14.93
C ASP A 20 -40.15 -7.47 -14.88
N GLN A 21 -41.25 -7.16 -15.60
CA GLN A 21 -41.87 -5.83 -15.62
C GLN A 21 -42.24 -5.33 -14.23
N HIS A 22 -42.86 -6.21 -13.42
CA HIS A 22 -43.32 -5.90 -12.06
C HIS A 22 -42.19 -5.42 -11.13
N LEU A 23 -40.93 -5.77 -11.39
CA LEU A 23 -39.78 -5.32 -10.59
C LEU A 23 -39.59 -3.80 -10.64
N PHE A 24 -40.15 -3.14 -11.65
CA PHE A 24 -40.00 -1.71 -11.91
C PHE A 24 -41.28 -0.90 -11.64
N GLU A 25 -42.37 -1.55 -11.25
CA GLU A 25 -43.61 -0.89 -10.83
C GLU A 25 -43.39 -0.21 -9.47
N GLY A 26 -43.80 1.05 -9.31
CA GLY A 26 -43.62 1.80 -8.04
C GLY A 26 -42.43 2.76 -7.96
N LYS A 27 -41.84 3.14 -9.11
CA LYS A 27 -40.82 4.19 -9.30
C LYS A 27 -39.43 3.88 -8.72
N LEU A 28 -38.58 3.30 -9.58
CA LEU A 28 -37.13 3.29 -9.40
C LEU A 28 -36.53 4.41 -10.25
N ILE A 29 -35.66 5.23 -9.66
CA ILE A 29 -35.00 6.32 -10.40
C ILE A 29 -33.68 5.78 -10.97
N LYS A 30 -33.55 5.83 -12.30
CA LYS A 30 -32.24 5.78 -12.96
C LYS A 30 -31.59 7.15 -12.75
N ARG A 31 -30.37 7.17 -12.22
CA ARG A 31 -29.66 8.44 -12.00
C ARG A 31 -29.44 9.16 -13.33
N PRO A 32 -29.73 10.47 -13.44
CA PRO A 32 -29.65 11.22 -14.69
C PRO A 32 -28.25 11.18 -15.37
N ASP A 33 -27.19 11.00 -14.59
CA ASP A 33 -25.79 11.07 -15.03
C ASP A 33 -25.11 9.68 -15.17
N ASP A 34 -25.82 8.58 -14.91
CA ASP A 34 -25.17 7.28 -14.78
C ASP A 34 -25.16 6.46 -16.08
N SER A 35 -24.02 6.53 -16.77
CA SER A 35 -23.71 5.71 -17.95
C SER A 35 -23.65 4.19 -17.68
N ARG A 36 -23.68 3.75 -16.42
CA ARG A 36 -23.49 2.34 -16.01
C ARG A 36 -24.80 1.58 -15.81
N ASN A 37 -25.96 2.18 -16.13
CA ASN A 37 -27.28 1.55 -16.00
C ASN A 37 -27.52 1.02 -14.57
N ILE A 38 -27.47 1.95 -13.62
CA ILE A 38 -27.66 1.72 -12.19
C ILE A 38 -28.99 2.36 -11.76
N ILE A 39 -29.71 1.65 -10.89
CA ILE A 39 -30.98 2.07 -10.29
C ILE A 39 -30.85 2.07 -8.76
N TYR A 40 -31.63 2.89 -8.09
CA TYR A 40 -31.79 2.78 -6.64
C TYR A 40 -32.75 1.64 -6.31
N SER A 41 -32.36 0.71 -5.44
CA SER A 41 -33.22 -0.37 -4.94
C SER A 41 -33.81 -0.03 -3.57
N PRO A 42 -35.14 0.10 -3.43
CA PRO A 42 -35.80 0.29 -2.15
C PRO A 42 -35.57 -0.88 -1.18
N VAL A 43 -35.50 -2.10 -1.71
CA VAL A 43 -35.28 -3.34 -0.94
C VAL A 43 -33.90 -3.35 -0.28
N HIS A 44 -32.86 -2.97 -1.03
CA HIS A 44 -31.48 -2.96 -0.54
C HIS A 44 -31.03 -1.61 0.02
N LYS A 45 -31.88 -0.57 -0.09
CA LYS A 45 -31.59 0.82 0.29
C LYS A 45 -30.26 1.34 -0.27
N ASN A 46 -29.89 0.93 -1.48
CA ASN A 46 -28.64 1.29 -2.14
C ASN A 46 -28.79 1.28 -3.66
N ASN A 47 -27.75 1.74 -4.35
CA ASN A 47 -27.68 1.67 -5.81
C ASN A 47 -27.24 0.27 -6.26
N ILE A 48 -27.92 -0.29 -7.24
CA ILE A 48 -27.66 -1.61 -7.81
C ILE A 48 -27.73 -1.56 -9.34
N SER A 49 -26.93 -2.37 -10.03
CA SER A 49 -27.04 -2.48 -11.49
C SER A 49 -28.33 -3.21 -11.87
N ILE A 50 -28.94 -2.81 -13.00
CA ILE A 50 -30.21 -3.39 -13.47
C ILE A 50 -30.08 -4.91 -13.68
N GLN A 51 -28.94 -5.39 -14.22
CA GLN A 51 -28.72 -6.84 -14.39
C GLN A 51 -28.75 -7.58 -13.05
N ARG A 52 -28.17 -6.99 -11.99
CA ARG A 52 -28.12 -7.62 -10.68
C ARG A 52 -29.48 -7.59 -9.98
N TYR A 53 -30.27 -6.53 -10.21
CA TYR A 53 -31.62 -6.42 -9.68
C TYR A 53 -32.56 -7.46 -10.31
N ILE A 54 -32.52 -7.62 -11.64
CA ILE A 54 -33.35 -8.62 -12.36
C ILE A 54 -32.95 -10.06 -12.01
N LEU A 55 -31.64 -10.36 -12.04
CA LEU A 55 -31.18 -11.75 -11.88
C LEU A 55 -31.05 -12.20 -10.43
N ASN A 56 -30.93 -11.26 -9.49
CA ASN A 56 -30.65 -11.49 -8.07
C ASN A 56 -29.62 -12.63 -7.82
N PRO A 57 -28.39 -12.53 -8.38
CA PRO A 57 -27.44 -13.63 -8.38
C PRO A 57 -26.88 -13.91 -6.97
N PRO A 58 -26.59 -15.19 -6.65
CA PRO A 58 -26.05 -15.57 -5.35
C PRO A 58 -24.68 -14.93 -5.07
N LYS A 59 -24.24 -14.99 -3.80
CA LYS A 59 -22.92 -14.50 -3.40
C LYS A 59 -21.83 -15.20 -4.20
N GLY A 60 -20.87 -14.43 -4.72
CA GLY A 60 -19.82 -14.94 -5.62
C GLY A 60 -20.14 -14.78 -7.11
N PHE A 61 -21.41 -14.58 -7.46
CA PHE A 61 -21.86 -14.45 -8.85
C PHE A 61 -22.32 -13.03 -9.19
N MET A 62 -22.33 -12.71 -10.48
CA MET A 62 -22.81 -11.43 -11.01
C MET A 62 -23.65 -11.63 -12.27
N GLY A 63 -24.60 -10.72 -12.49
CA GLY A 63 -25.33 -10.63 -13.74
C GLY A 63 -24.53 -9.81 -14.76
N VAL A 64 -24.40 -10.33 -15.97
CA VAL A 64 -23.78 -9.63 -17.11
C VAL A 64 -24.71 -9.68 -18.31
N GLN A 65 -24.47 -8.79 -19.28
CA GLN A 65 -25.10 -8.87 -20.58
C GLN A 65 -24.24 -9.72 -21.53
N LYS A 66 -24.86 -10.63 -22.28
CA LYS A 66 -24.20 -11.41 -23.33
C LYS A 66 -23.77 -10.48 -24.47
N ILE A 67 -24.65 -9.57 -24.86
CA ILE A 67 -24.40 -8.53 -25.85
C ILE A 67 -24.52 -7.17 -25.16
N LYS A 68 -23.47 -6.36 -25.25
CA LYS A 68 -23.42 -5.04 -24.62
C LYS A 68 -24.37 -4.08 -25.36
N ASP A 69 -25.57 -3.96 -24.82
CA ASP A 69 -26.61 -3.06 -25.29
C ASP A 69 -27.11 -2.25 -24.09
N ARG A 70 -27.09 -0.92 -24.21
CA ARG A 70 -27.47 -0.03 -23.12
C ARG A 70 -28.93 -0.18 -22.71
N TYR A 71 -29.81 -0.62 -23.61
CA TYR A 71 -31.25 -0.62 -23.40
C TYR A 71 -31.82 -2.03 -23.20
N ASN A 72 -31.15 -3.08 -23.69
CA ASN A 72 -31.66 -4.44 -23.65
C ASN A 72 -31.24 -5.22 -22.38
N PHE A 73 -32.21 -5.43 -21.48
CA PHE A 73 -32.09 -6.19 -20.23
C PHE A 73 -33.05 -7.39 -20.18
N THR A 74 -33.42 -7.95 -21.33
CA THR A 74 -34.20 -9.20 -21.36
C THR A 74 -33.39 -10.37 -20.79
N ARG A 75 -34.07 -11.37 -20.24
CA ARG A 75 -33.41 -12.59 -19.74
C ARG A 75 -32.64 -13.34 -20.81
N GLU A 76 -32.99 -13.18 -22.09
CA GLU A 76 -32.21 -13.72 -23.21
C GLU A 76 -30.82 -13.08 -23.31
N ASN A 77 -30.74 -11.75 -23.10
CA ASN A 77 -29.49 -11.00 -23.13
C ASN A 77 -28.74 -11.01 -21.78
N LEU A 78 -29.35 -11.50 -20.70
CA LEU A 78 -28.73 -11.57 -19.39
C LEU A 78 -28.23 -12.99 -19.07
N GLU A 79 -27.13 -13.07 -18.32
CA GLU A 79 -26.61 -14.32 -17.77
C GLU A 79 -25.97 -14.10 -16.40
N ILE A 80 -25.99 -15.15 -15.58
CA ILE A 80 -25.28 -15.19 -14.30
C ILE A 80 -23.93 -15.85 -14.53
N VAL A 81 -22.86 -15.17 -14.11
CA VAL A 81 -21.48 -15.66 -14.23
C VAL A 81 -20.75 -15.59 -12.90
N ASP A 82 -19.76 -16.46 -12.71
CA ASP A 82 -18.83 -16.37 -11.59
C ASP A 82 -18.01 -15.06 -11.71
N LYS A 83 -17.93 -14.28 -10.62
CA LYS A 83 -17.23 -12.98 -10.61
C LYS A 83 -15.74 -13.11 -10.96
N ARG A 84 -15.09 -14.18 -10.54
CA ARG A 84 -13.66 -14.41 -10.78
C ARG A 84 -13.43 -14.73 -12.25
N ASP A 85 -14.29 -15.54 -12.84
CA ASP A 85 -14.19 -15.88 -14.27
C ASP A 85 -14.51 -14.68 -15.16
N ALA A 86 -15.51 -13.88 -14.82
CA ALA A 86 -15.79 -12.61 -15.51
C ALA A 86 -14.57 -11.67 -15.48
N ALA A 87 -13.92 -11.53 -14.31
CA ALA A 87 -12.71 -10.72 -14.17
C ALA A 87 -11.53 -11.26 -15.01
N LYS A 88 -11.34 -12.58 -15.05
CA LYS A 88 -10.32 -13.23 -15.90
C LYS A 88 -10.59 -12.96 -17.39
N ARG A 89 -11.82 -13.15 -17.86
CA ARG A 89 -12.21 -12.85 -19.26
C ARG A 89 -11.99 -11.40 -19.63
N GLN A 90 -12.38 -10.47 -18.75
CA GLN A 90 -12.18 -9.04 -18.97
C GLN A 90 -10.69 -8.70 -19.06
N ARG A 91 -9.86 -9.29 -18.18
CA ARG A 91 -8.41 -9.12 -18.20
C ARG A 91 -7.80 -9.66 -19.49
N GLN A 92 -8.21 -10.84 -19.93
CA GLN A 92 -7.73 -11.46 -21.16
C GLN A 92 -8.01 -10.56 -22.39
N LYS A 93 -9.25 -10.09 -22.55
CA LYS A 93 -9.62 -9.15 -23.61
C LYS A 93 -8.83 -7.83 -23.57
N TYR A 94 -8.49 -7.35 -22.37
CA TYR A 94 -7.66 -6.16 -22.23
C TYR A 94 -6.23 -6.41 -22.72
N LEU A 95 -5.63 -7.56 -22.38
CA LEU A 95 -4.28 -7.93 -22.81
C LEU A 95 -4.22 -8.13 -24.33
N GLU A 96 -5.22 -8.78 -24.93
CA GLU A 96 -5.33 -8.95 -26.39
C GLU A 96 -5.40 -7.62 -27.13
N ARG A 97 -6.13 -6.64 -26.59
CA ARG A 97 -6.21 -5.27 -27.16
C ARG A 97 -4.96 -4.44 -26.92
N ASN A 98 -4.07 -4.88 -26.03
CA ASN A 98 -2.87 -4.15 -25.64
C ASN A 98 -1.68 -5.12 -25.59
N PRO A 99 -1.23 -5.67 -26.74
CA PRO A 99 -0.23 -6.74 -26.79
C PRO A 99 1.14 -6.35 -26.20
N GLY A 100 1.49 -5.05 -26.16
CA GLY A 100 2.69 -4.54 -25.48
C GLY A 100 2.52 -4.29 -23.97
N ARG A 101 1.33 -4.52 -23.42
CA ARG A 101 1.03 -4.31 -22.00
C ARG A 101 1.26 -5.59 -21.20
N SER A 102 2.53 -5.85 -20.88
CA SER A 102 2.91 -6.92 -19.97
C SER A 102 3.05 -6.39 -18.53
N LYS A 103 2.64 -7.20 -17.54
CA LYS A 103 3.06 -6.99 -16.14
C LYS A 103 4.48 -7.48 -15.88
N GLN A 104 5.06 -8.17 -16.86
CA GLN A 104 6.41 -8.68 -16.71
C GLN A 104 7.38 -7.50 -16.76
N PRO A 105 8.37 -7.48 -15.88
CA PRO A 105 9.39 -6.45 -15.91
C PRO A 105 10.17 -6.53 -17.22
N VAL A 106 10.49 -5.38 -17.78
CA VAL A 106 11.46 -5.24 -18.87
C VAL A 106 12.77 -4.76 -18.26
N TYR A 107 13.87 -5.40 -18.65
CA TYR A 107 15.20 -5.16 -18.11
C TYR A 107 16.05 -4.47 -19.18
N THR A 108 16.64 -3.34 -18.82
CA THR A 108 17.68 -2.66 -19.61
C THR A 108 18.96 -2.68 -18.80
N THR A 109 20.02 -3.26 -19.35
CA THR A 109 21.32 -3.33 -18.68
C THR A 109 22.20 -2.18 -19.17
N SER A 110 22.90 -1.52 -18.24
CA SER A 110 23.93 -0.51 -18.53
C SER A 110 25.03 -0.67 -17.48
N ASP A 111 26.26 -0.91 -17.93
CA ASP A 111 27.43 -1.14 -17.07
C ASP A 111 27.19 -2.25 -16.04
N ASP A 112 27.29 -1.91 -14.74
CA ASP A 112 27.08 -2.79 -13.59
C ASP A 112 25.65 -2.69 -13.02
N LYS A 113 24.71 -2.08 -13.76
CA LYS A 113 23.34 -1.82 -13.30
C LYS A 113 22.28 -2.36 -14.23
N VAL A 114 21.11 -2.61 -13.65
CA VAL A 114 19.90 -2.98 -14.38
C VAL A 114 18.79 -2.00 -14.04
N ILE A 115 18.21 -1.39 -15.08
CA ILE A 115 17.00 -0.60 -15.01
C ILE A 115 15.81 -1.52 -15.26
N VAL A 116 14.90 -1.59 -14.30
CA VAL A 116 13.74 -2.49 -14.31
C VAL A 116 12.47 -1.68 -14.47
N HIS A 117 11.84 -1.75 -15.64
CA HIS A 117 10.53 -1.15 -15.90
C HIS A 117 9.44 -2.18 -15.58
N TYR A 118 8.59 -1.91 -14.59
CA TYR A 118 7.68 -2.92 -14.01
C TYR A 118 6.19 -2.59 -14.11
N SER A 119 5.83 -1.45 -14.68
CA SER A 119 4.43 -1.06 -14.86
C SER A 119 4.25 -0.15 -16.07
N TYR A 120 2.99 0.23 -16.37
CA TYR A 120 2.67 1.12 -17.48
C TYR A 120 3.10 2.56 -17.16
N GLY A 121 3.94 3.14 -18.03
CA GLY A 121 4.41 4.52 -17.96
C GLY A 121 5.91 4.64 -17.63
N GLU A 122 6.57 5.63 -18.21
CA GLU A 122 8.02 5.85 -18.11
C GLU A 122 8.51 6.01 -16.65
N ASP A 123 7.65 6.46 -15.73
CA ASP A 123 7.98 6.70 -14.31
C ASP A 123 7.96 5.45 -13.41
N SER A 124 7.67 4.27 -13.96
CA SER A 124 7.55 3.01 -13.20
C SER A 124 8.79 2.14 -13.37
N PHE A 125 9.92 2.66 -12.91
CA PHE A 125 11.19 1.95 -12.93
C PHE A 125 11.84 1.89 -11.54
N PHE A 126 12.84 1.03 -11.42
CA PHE A 126 13.85 1.08 -10.36
C PHE A 126 15.19 0.57 -10.90
N ILE A 127 16.27 0.90 -10.20
CA ILE A 127 17.63 0.55 -10.57
C ILE A 127 18.20 -0.39 -9.49
N ILE A 128 18.86 -1.45 -9.91
CA ILE A 128 19.59 -2.39 -9.05
C ILE A 128 20.98 -2.66 -9.62
N ASP A 129 21.85 -3.28 -8.82
CA ASP A 129 23.10 -3.85 -9.32
C ASP A 129 22.80 -5.08 -10.20
N LEU A 130 23.60 -5.26 -11.26
CA LEU A 130 23.49 -6.37 -12.22
C LEU A 130 23.55 -7.74 -11.55
N GLU A 131 24.40 -7.90 -10.53
CA GLU A 131 24.51 -9.14 -9.76
C GLU A 131 23.21 -9.55 -9.03
N ASP A 132 22.31 -8.59 -8.78
CA ASP A 132 21.05 -8.83 -8.07
C ASP A 132 19.87 -9.13 -9.02
N GLN A 133 20.08 -9.11 -10.35
CA GLN A 133 19.04 -9.39 -11.33
C GLN A 133 18.35 -10.75 -11.10
N SER A 134 19.13 -11.80 -10.78
CA SER A 134 18.59 -13.15 -10.52
C SER A 134 17.62 -13.20 -9.33
N LYS A 135 17.76 -12.28 -8.35
CA LYS A 135 16.90 -12.24 -7.15
C LYS A 135 15.48 -11.77 -7.45
N ILE A 136 15.30 -11.04 -8.55
CA ILE A 136 14.02 -10.43 -8.92
C ILE A 136 13.29 -11.22 -10.01
N GLU A 137 13.91 -12.27 -10.56
CA GLU A 137 13.30 -13.13 -11.57
C GLU A 137 12.04 -13.84 -11.05
N GLY A 138 11.01 -13.86 -11.90
CA GLY A 138 9.70 -14.44 -11.57
C GLY A 138 8.84 -13.59 -10.62
N PHE A 139 9.29 -12.39 -10.24
CA PHE A 139 8.46 -11.41 -9.54
C PHE A 139 7.81 -10.41 -10.49
N THR A 140 6.65 -9.92 -10.08
CA THR A 140 6.03 -8.70 -10.63
C THR A 140 6.03 -7.61 -9.55
N PHE A 141 5.91 -6.34 -9.92
CA PHE A 141 6.07 -5.24 -8.96
C PHE A 141 4.89 -4.26 -8.98
N ARG A 142 4.70 -3.54 -7.87
CA ARG A 142 3.76 -2.43 -7.76
C ARG A 142 4.24 -1.35 -6.79
N LYS A 143 3.83 -0.10 -7.01
CA LYS A 143 3.95 0.98 -6.00
C LYS A 143 2.81 0.88 -4.99
N MET A 144 3.11 0.92 -3.70
CA MET A 144 2.13 0.84 -2.61
C MET A 144 2.44 1.84 -1.48
N GLY A 145 1.39 2.37 -0.85
CA GLY A 145 1.49 3.21 0.36
C GLY A 145 1.97 4.65 0.13
N THR A 146 2.23 5.34 1.25
CA THR A 146 2.77 6.71 1.31
C THR A 146 3.85 6.77 2.41
N PRO A 147 5.13 7.06 2.10
CA PRO A 147 5.67 7.21 0.74
C PRO A 147 5.54 5.92 -0.08
N LYS A 148 5.44 6.06 -1.41
CA LYS A 148 5.27 4.95 -2.33
C LYS A 148 6.49 4.03 -2.25
N ARG A 149 6.32 2.80 -1.77
CA ARG A 149 7.34 1.75 -1.77
C ARG A 149 7.09 0.78 -2.92
N ILE A 150 8.15 0.14 -3.41
CA ILE A 150 8.05 -0.91 -4.44
C ILE A 150 7.89 -2.25 -3.73
N GLU A 151 6.78 -2.94 -4.03
CA GLU A 151 6.48 -4.27 -3.52
C GLU A 151 6.62 -5.31 -4.64
N ALA A 152 7.44 -6.32 -4.39
CA ALA A 152 7.63 -7.50 -5.21
C ALA A 152 6.57 -8.56 -4.87
N ILE A 153 5.96 -9.13 -5.91
CA ILE A 153 4.87 -10.09 -5.84
C ILE A 153 5.27 -11.35 -6.61
N LYS A 154 5.22 -12.50 -5.94
CA LYS A 154 5.41 -13.83 -6.56
C LYS A 154 4.15 -14.66 -6.36
N GLU A 155 3.64 -15.23 -7.44
CA GLU A 155 2.44 -16.09 -7.45
C GLU A 155 2.87 -17.53 -7.78
N VAL A 156 2.54 -18.48 -6.90
CA VAL A 156 2.80 -19.91 -7.06
C VAL A 156 1.51 -20.65 -6.72
N ASP A 157 1.01 -21.47 -7.63
CA ASP A 157 -0.25 -22.23 -7.49
C ASP A 157 -1.46 -21.35 -7.08
N GLY A 158 -1.51 -20.13 -7.61
CA GLY A 158 -2.56 -19.14 -7.32
C GLY A 158 -2.42 -18.43 -5.96
N VAL A 159 -1.39 -18.78 -5.17
CA VAL A 159 -1.07 -18.13 -3.89
C VAL A 159 -0.04 -17.04 -4.10
N LYS A 160 -0.36 -15.83 -3.63
CA LYS A 160 0.52 -14.66 -3.74
C LYS A 160 1.32 -14.44 -2.48
N THR A 161 2.61 -14.22 -2.65
CA THR A 161 3.52 -13.75 -1.61
C THR A 161 4.01 -12.35 -1.94
N TYR A 162 4.27 -11.56 -0.90
CA TYR A 162 4.59 -10.15 -0.99
C TYR A 162 5.86 -9.85 -0.18
N ARG A 163 6.80 -9.12 -0.78
CA ARG A 163 8.00 -8.61 -0.12
C ARG A 163 8.28 -7.19 -0.61
N SER A 164 8.83 -6.32 0.23
CA SER A 164 9.35 -5.06 -0.30
C SER A 164 10.62 -5.33 -1.11
N LEU A 165 10.89 -4.50 -2.11
CA LEU A 165 12.02 -4.69 -3.01
C LEU A 165 13.36 -4.69 -2.27
N GLU A 166 13.54 -3.79 -1.30
CA GLU A 166 14.78 -3.69 -0.51
C GLU A 166 15.07 -4.99 0.25
N ARG A 167 14.03 -5.61 0.82
CA ARG A 167 14.18 -6.88 1.56
C ARG A 167 14.42 -8.06 0.64
N LEU A 168 13.84 -8.04 -0.56
CA LEU A 168 14.09 -9.07 -1.57
C LEU A 168 15.56 -9.06 -1.99
N LEU A 169 16.10 -7.88 -2.33
CA LEU A 169 17.48 -7.73 -2.79
C LEU A 169 18.50 -8.10 -1.70
N LEU A 170 18.26 -7.67 -0.46
CA LEU A 170 19.14 -8.01 0.67
C LEU A 170 18.86 -9.39 1.28
N SER A 171 17.88 -10.14 0.79
CA SER A 171 17.48 -11.45 1.33
C SER A 171 17.20 -11.43 2.85
N THR A 172 16.59 -10.35 3.34
CA THR A 172 16.32 -10.14 4.77
C THR A 172 14.90 -10.55 5.16
N ASP A 173 14.74 -10.91 6.44
CA ASP A 173 13.41 -11.18 7.02
C ASP A 173 12.57 -9.90 7.25
N LYS A 174 11.30 -10.08 7.63
CA LYS A 174 10.38 -8.97 7.90
C LYS A 174 10.75 -8.13 9.15
N SER A 175 11.60 -8.66 10.03
CA SER A 175 12.01 -8.00 11.26
C SER A 175 13.19 -7.04 11.06
N SER A 176 13.97 -7.26 10.00
CA SER A 176 15.01 -6.36 9.51
C SER A 176 14.39 -5.10 8.92
N ARG A 177 14.88 -3.94 9.35
CA ARG A 177 14.49 -2.67 8.76
C ARG A 177 15.55 -2.25 7.75
N VAL A 178 15.18 -2.19 6.48
CA VAL A 178 16.08 -1.72 5.41
C VAL A 178 15.73 -0.27 5.08
N MET A 179 16.74 0.58 4.96
CA MET A 179 16.60 1.99 4.60
C MET A 179 17.39 2.29 3.33
N GLN A 180 16.90 3.28 2.58
CA GLN A 180 17.64 3.91 1.47
C GLN A 180 18.43 5.10 2.03
N ILE A 181 19.71 5.21 1.66
CA ILE A 181 20.62 6.25 2.19
C ILE A 181 20.27 7.62 1.60
N ASN A 182 20.18 7.72 0.27
CA ASN A 182 19.92 8.96 -0.45
C ASN A 182 18.42 9.34 -0.53
N LYS A 183 17.52 8.47 -0.07
CA LYS A 183 16.05 8.59 -0.16
C LYS A 183 15.48 8.68 -1.59
N ASP A 184 16.28 8.35 -2.60
CA ASP A 184 15.78 8.15 -3.95
C ASP A 184 14.98 6.84 -3.99
N LEU A 185 13.68 6.96 -4.22
CA LEU A 185 12.73 5.84 -4.20
C LEU A 185 12.83 4.93 -5.43
N CYS A 186 13.70 5.24 -6.40
CA CYS A 186 13.97 4.44 -7.58
C CYS A 186 15.36 3.77 -7.56
N ASP A 187 16.27 4.18 -6.67
CA ASP A 187 17.61 3.60 -6.54
C ASP A 187 17.66 2.54 -5.44
N PHE A 188 17.82 1.28 -5.85
CA PHE A 188 17.92 0.11 -4.98
C PHE A 188 19.28 -0.59 -5.12
N THR A 189 20.29 0.12 -5.59
CA THR A 189 21.67 -0.38 -5.56
C THR A 189 22.12 -0.68 -4.12
N LYS A 190 22.96 -1.68 -3.92
CA LYS A 190 23.49 -2.10 -2.61
C LYS A 190 24.16 -0.95 -1.87
N SER A 191 24.88 -0.09 -2.58
CA SER A 191 25.50 1.10 -2.00
C SER A 191 24.48 2.08 -1.43
N ASN A 192 23.23 2.06 -1.91
CA ASN A 192 22.13 2.86 -1.41
C ASN A 192 21.24 2.14 -0.39
N LEU A 193 21.40 0.83 -0.18
CA LEU A 193 20.58 0.04 0.77
C LEU A 193 21.36 -0.28 2.05
N MET A 194 20.75 -0.01 3.21
CA MET A 194 21.33 -0.30 4.51
C MET A 194 20.36 -1.07 5.41
N ILE A 195 20.82 -2.15 6.02
CA ILE A 195 20.10 -2.82 7.12
C ILE A 195 20.29 -1.98 8.38
N GLU A 196 19.24 -1.29 8.80
CA GLU A 196 19.20 -0.60 10.08
C GLU A 196 19.05 -1.64 11.19
N SER A 197 20.07 -1.76 12.04
CA SER A 197 19.89 -2.48 13.30
C SER A 197 18.85 -1.75 14.14
N LYS A 198 17.90 -2.48 14.76
CA LYS A 198 16.91 -1.88 15.67
C LYS A 198 17.58 -1.00 16.74
N LYS A 199 18.80 -1.40 17.16
CA LYS A 199 19.69 -0.66 18.06
C LYS A 199 20.07 0.70 17.48
N ARG A 200 20.60 0.78 16.25
CA ARG A 200 20.95 2.05 15.59
C ARG A 200 19.77 3.00 15.43
N SER A 201 18.59 2.49 15.05
CA SER A 201 17.38 3.33 14.94
C SER A 201 17.00 4.01 16.26
N GLN A 202 17.09 3.28 17.37
CA GLN A 202 16.82 3.84 18.70
C GLN A 202 17.89 4.85 19.13
N LEU A 203 19.15 4.59 18.78
CA LEU A 203 20.25 5.52 19.01
C LEU A 203 20.11 6.81 18.20
N GLN A 204 19.48 6.78 17.03
CA GLN A 204 19.26 7.95 16.16
C GLN A 204 17.98 8.73 16.46
N ARG A 205 17.09 8.21 17.32
CA ARG A 205 15.89 8.97 17.75
C ARG A 205 16.26 10.22 18.55
N GLY A 206 15.57 11.32 18.31
CA GLY A 206 15.64 12.50 19.17
C GLY A 206 14.94 12.29 20.52
N PRO A 207 14.90 13.33 21.37
CA PRO A 207 14.12 13.32 22.61
C PRO A 207 12.63 13.04 22.33
N ASN A 208 11.98 12.27 23.20
CA ASN A 208 10.53 12.07 23.09
C ASN A 208 9.80 13.37 23.42
N LYS A 209 8.98 13.86 22.48
CA LYS A 209 8.21 15.10 22.59
C LYS A 209 6.82 14.95 23.23
N THR A 210 6.60 13.90 24.01
CA THR A 210 5.32 13.67 24.69
C THR A 210 5.12 14.67 25.83
N GLU A 211 3.90 15.20 25.98
CA GLU A 211 3.52 16.08 27.09
C GLU A 211 3.81 15.43 28.46
N GLY A 212 4.25 16.23 29.44
CA GLY A 212 4.56 15.77 30.79
C GLY A 212 5.99 15.27 31.02
N LYS A 213 6.90 15.46 30.06
CA LYS A 213 8.33 15.22 30.29
C LYS A 213 8.97 16.39 31.02
N SER A 214 9.87 16.06 31.94
CA SER A 214 10.62 17.04 32.72
C SER A 214 11.82 17.62 32.00
N SER A 215 12.20 17.09 30.83
CA SER A 215 13.43 17.45 30.12
C SER A 215 13.23 17.49 28.61
N GLN A 216 13.89 18.43 27.95
CA GLN A 216 13.96 18.52 26.49
C GLN A 216 15.05 17.62 25.89
N TYR A 217 16.00 17.14 26.69
CA TYR A 217 17.14 16.37 26.20
C TYR A 217 16.90 14.85 26.27
N LYS A 218 17.45 14.14 25.28
CA LYS A 218 17.40 12.68 25.18
C LYS A 218 18.13 12.05 26.37
N GLY A 219 17.46 11.09 27.00
CA GLY A 219 18.01 10.34 28.13
C GLY A 219 18.05 11.09 29.45
N VAL A 220 17.60 12.35 29.48
CA VAL A 220 17.63 13.22 30.67
C VAL A 220 16.24 13.32 31.31
N TYR A 221 16.19 13.37 32.63
CA TYR A 221 14.96 13.57 33.38
C TYR A 221 15.25 14.12 34.79
N GLN A 222 14.30 14.85 35.36
CA GLN A 222 14.40 15.35 36.73
C GLN A 222 14.02 14.23 37.71
N GLU A 223 14.77 14.14 38.82
CA GLU A 223 14.50 13.19 39.88
C GLU A 223 13.15 13.49 40.55
N ARG A 224 12.25 12.50 40.58
CA ARG A 224 10.89 12.67 41.12
C ARG A 224 10.85 13.06 42.60
N LYS A 225 11.81 12.54 43.39
CA LYS A 225 11.84 12.73 44.85
C LYS A 225 12.61 13.98 45.29
N ARG A 226 13.46 14.55 44.42
CA ARG A 226 14.35 15.67 44.75
C ARG A 226 14.37 16.67 43.60
N LYS A 227 13.63 17.77 43.76
CA LYS A 227 13.64 18.87 42.79
C LYS A 227 15.05 19.44 42.68
N GLY A 228 15.45 19.83 41.46
CA GLY A 228 16.78 20.37 41.18
C GLY A 228 17.87 19.34 40.91
N ILE A 229 17.58 18.03 41.02
CA ILE A 229 18.53 16.97 40.61
C ILE A 229 18.11 16.41 39.26
N TRP A 230 19.03 16.42 38.32
CA TRP A 230 18.84 15.91 36.96
C TRP A 230 19.60 14.61 36.78
N ARG A 231 18.98 13.60 36.19
CA ARG A 231 19.60 12.31 35.90
C ARG A 231 19.73 12.09 34.41
N ALA A 232 20.79 11.42 34.03
CA ALA A 232 20.98 10.91 32.67
C ALA A 232 21.01 9.38 32.67
N LYS A 233 20.40 8.76 31.66
CA LYS A 233 20.47 7.32 31.42
C LYS A 233 20.55 6.99 29.94
N LEU A 234 21.22 5.88 29.62
CA LEU A 234 21.27 5.30 28.29
C LEU A 234 20.90 3.81 28.35
N VAL A 235 19.93 3.38 27.54
CA VAL A 235 19.53 1.98 27.47
C VAL A 235 20.43 1.25 26.47
N VAL A 236 21.10 0.20 26.91
CA VAL A 236 22.00 -0.64 26.11
C VAL A 236 21.49 -2.07 26.24
N ASP A 237 21.12 -2.69 25.12
CA ASP A 237 20.64 -4.08 25.07
C ASP A 237 19.51 -4.38 26.07
N GLY A 238 18.61 -3.41 26.26
CA GLY A 238 17.45 -3.52 27.16
C GLY A 238 17.73 -3.13 28.62
N ILE A 239 18.98 -2.88 28.99
CA ILE A 239 19.40 -2.52 30.34
C ILE A 239 19.61 -1.01 30.44
N ALA A 240 19.01 -0.36 31.44
CA ALA A 240 19.17 1.07 31.68
C ALA A 240 20.48 1.35 32.44
N ASN A 241 21.44 1.97 31.77
CA ASN A 241 22.69 2.44 32.38
C ASN A 241 22.48 3.86 32.92
N HIS A 242 22.59 4.02 34.23
CA HIS A 242 22.49 5.32 34.88
C HIS A 242 23.85 6.03 34.84
N LEU A 243 23.88 7.20 34.20
CA LEU A 243 25.13 7.94 33.92
C LEU A 243 25.50 8.91 35.04
N GLY A 244 24.57 9.18 35.96
CA GLY A 244 24.81 10.01 37.14
C GLY A 244 23.64 10.92 37.49
N CYS A 245 23.89 11.75 38.49
CA CYS A 245 23.04 12.84 38.96
C CYS A 245 23.81 14.16 38.81
N PHE A 246 23.14 15.19 38.32
CA PHE A 246 23.73 16.46 37.94
C PHE A 246 22.89 17.62 38.49
N PRO A 247 23.53 18.76 38.81
CA PRO A 247 22.83 19.93 39.34
C PRO A 247 22.03 20.67 38.27
N THR A 248 22.34 20.50 36.98
CA THR A 248 21.64 21.13 35.87
C THR A 248 21.24 20.10 34.81
N GLU A 249 20.17 20.44 34.08
CA GLU A 249 19.68 19.65 32.96
C GLU A 249 20.73 19.51 31.85
N ILE A 250 21.46 20.60 31.59
CA ILE A 250 22.53 20.67 30.58
C ILE A 250 23.69 19.74 30.93
N MET A 251 24.15 19.71 32.18
CA MET A 251 25.24 18.80 32.59
C MET A 251 24.84 17.33 32.44
N ALA A 252 23.58 16.99 32.71
CA ALA A 252 23.06 15.65 32.45
C ALA A 252 23.04 15.33 30.94
N ALA A 253 22.69 16.29 30.09
CA ALA A 253 22.72 16.14 28.63
C ALA A 253 24.15 15.96 28.10
N GLN A 254 25.12 16.69 28.64
CA GLN A 254 26.55 16.54 28.32
C GLN A 254 27.05 15.15 28.72
N ALA A 255 26.70 14.66 29.90
CA ALA A 255 27.06 13.32 30.36
C ALA A 255 26.45 12.22 29.46
N TYR A 256 25.21 12.40 29.01
CA TYR A 256 24.60 11.53 28.00
C TYR A 256 25.40 11.52 26.70
N ASN A 257 25.73 12.69 26.16
CA ASN A 257 26.47 12.81 24.90
C ASN A 257 27.85 12.14 25.00
N LYS A 258 28.59 12.44 26.07
CA LYS A 258 29.92 11.85 26.32
C LYS A 258 29.85 10.32 26.35
N TYR A 259 28.96 9.76 27.17
CA TYR A 259 28.84 8.30 27.30
C TYR A 259 28.35 7.64 26.00
N ALA A 260 27.46 8.30 25.25
CA ALA A 260 27.00 7.82 23.95
C ALA A 260 28.13 7.77 22.92
N ILE A 261 29.01 8.78 22.89
CA ILE A 261 30.18 8.83 22.00
C ILE A 261 31.19 7.75 22.40
N GLU A 262 31.48 7.61 23.70
CA GLU A 262 32.41 6.57 24.21
C GLU A 262 31.94 5.15 23.84
N LEU A 263 30.63 4.90 23.90
CA LEU A 263 30.07 3.58 23.66
C LEU A 263 29.89 3.24 22.18
N TYR A 264 29.58 4.22 21.33
CA TYR A 264 29.14 3.96 19.95
C TYR A 264 29.92 4.71 18.85
N GLY A 265 30.75 5.68 19.23
CA GLY A 265 31.43 6.58 18.29
C GLY A 265 30.55 7.76 17.83
N GLU A 266 31.23 8.81 17.38
CA GLU A 266 30.59 10.02 16.84
C GLU A 266 29.83 9.71 15.53
N GLY A 267 28.69 10.38 15.30
CA GLY A 267 27.83 10.15 14.14
C GLY A 267 26.96 8.88 14.21
N TYR A 268 27.19 7.98 15.17
CA TYR A 268 26.42 6.74 15.31
C TYR A 268 25.14 6.91 16.15
N VAL A 269 25.11 7.94 17.02
CA VAL A 269 24.01 8.27 17.95
C VAL A 269 23.55 9.71 17.70
N LYS A 270 22.23 9.97 17.81
CA LYS A 270 21.71 11.34 17.87
C LYS A 270 22.05 11.94 19.24
N LEU A 271 22.95 12.91 19.23
CA LEU A 271 23.37 13.69 20.40
C LEU A 271 22.35 14.80 20.70
N ASN A 272 22.35 15.22 21.96
CA ASN A 272 21.65 16.42 22.41
C ASN A 272 22.37 17.66 21.87
N GLU A 273 21.62 18.60 21.31
CA GLU A 273 22.11 19.94 20.96
C GLU A 273 22.15 20.76 22.25
N ILE A 274 23.34 21.21 22.65
CA ILE A 274 23.59 21.87 23.92
C ILE A 274 24.14 23.25 23.61
N ASP A 275 23.43 24.29 24.06
CA ASP A 275 23.85 25.69 23.98
C ASP A 275 24.90 26.03 25.05
#